data_AF-A0A351KWH1-F1
#
_entry.id   AF-A0A351KWH1-F1
#
_cell.length_a   1.000
_cell.length_b   1.000
_cell.length_c   1.000
_cell.angle_alpha   90.00
_cell.angle_beta   90.00
_cell.angle_gamma   90.00
#
_symmetry.space_group_name_H-M   'P 1'
#
loop_
_entity.id
_entity.type
_entity.pdbx_description
1 polymer ?
#
loop_
_entity_poly.entity_id
_entity_poly.type
_entity_poly.pdbx_seq_one_letter_code
_entity_poly.pdbx_strand_id
1 'polypeptide(L)'
;MNSKDTPDAQISKAPTLETGLTRILEARHHDPFEVLGRHHDDGKECFRVFLPQAESVHLGEDGPPFTRISGTDLFEARIPIGNAVP
;
A
#
# COMPACT_ATOMS: atom_id res chain seq x y z
N MET A 1 36.88 -1.91 14.72
CA MET A 1 35.86 -2.79 15.34
C MET A 1 34.48 -2.19 15.09
N ASN A 2 33.83 -2.76 14.07
CA ASN A 2 32.42 -2.85 13.70
C ASN A 2 31.45 -1.69 13.99
N SER A 3 31.12 -1.03 12.87
CA SER A 3 29.89 -0.31 12.54
C SER A 3 28.64 -1.01 13.08
N LYS A 4 27.79 -0.26 13.78
CA LYS A 4 26.40 -0.65 14.07
C LYS A 4 25.51 0.01 13.02
N ASP A 5 25.36 -0.67 11.89
CA ASP A 5 24.24 -0.46 10.97
C ASP A 5 23.42 -1.75 10.96
N THR A 6 22.25 -1.70 11.58
CA THR A 6 21.20 -2.68 11.29
C THR A 6 19.88 -1.97 11.55
N PRO A 7 19.16 -1.49 10.53
CA PRO A 7 17.74 -1.21 10.68
C PRO A 7 16.99 -2.54 10.66
N ASP A 8 16.21 -2.77 11.71
CA ASP A 8 15.22 -3.83 11.84
C ASP A 8 14.24 -3.80 10.65
N ALA A 9 14.54 -4.60 9.62
CA ALA A 9 13.56 -4.97 8.61
C ALA A 9 12.81 -6.19 9.12
N GLN A 10 11.63 -5.97 9.70
CA GLN A 10 10.65 -7.02 9.97
C GLN A 10 10.14 -7.57 8.62
N ILE A 11 10.63 -8.75 8.24
CA ILE A 11 10.21 -9.51 7.06
C ILE A 11 9.24 -10.61 7.53
N SER A 12 7.98 -10.59 7.07
CA SER A 12 7.22 -11.81 6.68
C SER A 12 5.74 -11.55 6.33
N LYS A 13 5.47 -10.81 5.25
CA LYS A 13 4.21 -10.94 4.46
C LYS A 13 4.41 -10.67 2.95
N ALA A 14 5.63 -10.33 2.55
CA ALA A 14 5.95 -9.65 1.30
C ALA A 14 5.71 -10.42 -0.02
N PRO A 15 5.87 -11.76 -0.15
CA PRO A 15 5.95 -12.34 -1.49
C PRO A 15 4.62 -12.36 -2.24
N THR A 16 3.48 -12.56 -1.56
CA THR A 16 2.17 -12.65 -2.23
C THR A 16 1.62 -11.27 -2.57
N LEU A 17 1.73 -10.31 -1.66
CA LEU A 17 1.28 -8.93 -1.88
C LEU A 17 2.10 -8.26 -2.99
N GLU A 18 3.43 -8.37 -2.93
CA GLU A 18 4.32 -7.80 -3.95
C GLU A 18 4.04 -8.42 -5.32
N THR A 19 3.91 -9.76 -5.38
CA THR A 19 3.52 -10.47 -6.62
C THR A 19 2.14 -10.03 -7.13
N GLY A 20 1.18 -9.81 -6.23
CA GLY A 20 -0.17 -9.36 -6.59
C GLY A 20 -0.17 -7.94 -7.16
N LEU A 21 0.53 -7.00 -6.52
CA LEU A 21 0.66 -5.63 -7.03
C LEU A 21 1.39 -5.58 -8.38
N THR A 22 2.43 -6.40 -8.58
CA THR A 22 3.05 -6.55 -9.91
C THR A 22 2.05 -7.02 -10.96
N ARG A 23 1.24 -8.03 -10.65
CA ARG A 23 0.19 -8.52 -11.56
C ARG A 23 -0.91 -7.48 -11.84
N ILE A 24 -1.17 -6.54 -10.93
CA ILE A 24 -2.04 -5.39 -11.22
C ILE A 24 -1.41 -4.52 -12.31
N LEU A 25 -0.13 -4.15 -12.15
CA LEU A 25 0.58 -3.28 -13.10
C LEU A 25 0.68 -3.91 -14.50
N GLU A 26 0.80 -5.23 -14.57
CA GLU A 26 0.85 -5.98 -15.83
C GLU A 26 -0.54 -6.32 -16.40
N ALA A 27 -1.62 -5.92 -15.73
CA ALA A 27 -3.00 -6.29 -16.08
C ALA A 27 -3.24 -7.82 -16.17
N ARG A 28 -2.61 -8.59 -15.26
CA ARG A 28 -2.70 -10.06 -15.19
C ARG A 28 -3.35 -10.60 -13.92
N HIS A 29 -3.77 -9.73 -12.99
CA HIS A 29 -4.40 -10.20 -11.76
C HIS A 29 -5.85 -10.61 -12.03
N HIS A 30 -6.20 -11.86 -11.70
CA HIS A 30 -7.53 -12.41 -11.91
C HIS A 30 -8.56 -11.88 -10.89
N ASP A 31 -8.10 -11.56 -9.68
CA ASP A 31 -8.91 -10.91 -8.63
C ASP A 31 -8.21 -9.66 -8.08
N PRO A 32 -8.42 -8.47 -8.66
CA PRO A 32 -7.70 -7.28 -8.24
C PRO A 32 -7.96 -6.87 -6.78
N PHE A 33 -9.09 -7.28 -6.18
CA PHE A 33 -9.45 -6.91 -4.80
C PHE A 33 -8.69 -7.72 -3.75
N GLU A 34 -8.00 -8.80 -4.14
CA GLU A 34 -7.04 -9.48 -3.28
C GLU A 34 -5.96 -8.50 -2.77
N VAL A 35 -5.60 -7.50 -3.58
CA VAL A 35 -4.56 -6.52 -3.25
C VAL A 35 -5.02 -5.05 -3.31
N LEU A 36 -6.10 -4.72 -4.01
CA LEU A 36 -6.66 -3.36 -4.04
C LEU A 36 -7.79 -3.19 -3.03
N GLY A 37 -8.10 -1.95 -2.67
CA GLY A 37 -9.14 -1.62 -1.70
C GLY A 37 -8.61 -1.52 -0.27
N ARG A 38 -9.49 -1.76 0.70
CA ARG A 38 -9.20 -1.65 2.14
C ARG A 38 -8.82 -3.02 2.71
N HIS A 39 -7.71 -3.06 3.42
CA HIS A 39 -7.12 -4.27 4.00
C HIS A 39 -6.70 -4.02 5.44
N HIS A 40 -6.69 -5.06 6.27
CA HIS A 40 -6.10 -4.99 7.61
C HIS A 40 -4.69 -5.60 7.57
N ASP A 41 -3.68 -4.83 7.98
CA ASP A 41 -2.30 -5.28 8.02
C ASP A 41 -1.55 -4.68 9.21
N ASP A 42 -0.80 -5.50 9.96
CA ASP A 42 0.00 -5.06 11.12
C ASP A 42 -0.78 -4.17 12.12
N GLY A 43 -2.04 -4.52 12.39
CA GLY A 43 -2.90 -3.73 13.29
C GLY A 43 -3.29 -2.34 12.77
N LYS A 44 -3.15 -2.10 11.46
CA LYS A 44 -3.54 -0.88 10.75
C LYS A 44 -4.49 -1.18 9.61
N GLU A 45 -5.27 -0.19 9.24
CA GLU A 45 -6.02 -0.19 7.98
C GLU A 45 -5.07 0.28 6.87
N CYS A 46 -5.00 -0.48 5.79
CA CYS A 46 -4.21 -0.19 4.61
C CYS A 46 -5.14 -0.06 3.40
N PHE A 47 -5.08 1.07 2.73
CA PHE A 47 -5.82 1.34 1.51
C PHE A 47 -4.84 1.31 0.34
N ARG A 48 -5.18 0.56 -0.71
CA ARG A 48 -4.39 0.52 -1.94
C ARG A 48 -5.26 0.80 -3.15
N VAL A 49 -4.80 1.69 -4.01
CA VAL A 49 -5.52 2.05 -5.24
C VAL A 49 -4.55 2.10 -6.42
N PHE A 50 -5.05 1.72 -7.59
CA PHE A 50 -4.37 1.90 -8.87
C PHE A 50 -5.10 2.99 -9.66
N LEU A 51 -4.48 4.16 -9.81
CA LEU A 51 -5.08 5.34 -10.44
C LEU A 51 -4.12 5.90 -11.50
N PRO A 52 -4.16 5.37 -12.74
CA PRO A 52 -3.31 5.82 -13.82
C PRO A 52 -3.35 7.34 -14.01
N GLN A 53 -2.19 7.96 -14.21
CA GLN A 53 -2.03 9.40 -14.47
C GLN A 53 -2.50 10.36 -13.36
N ALA A 54 -3.01 9.87 -12.23
CA ALA A 54 -3.33 10.74 -11.09
C ALA A 54 -2.04 11.35 -10.55
N GLU A 55 -1.99 12.63 -10.24
CA GLU A 55 -0.78 13.25 -9.66
C GLU A 55 -0.70 13.03 -8.15
N SER A 56 -1.83 13.15 -7.46
CA SER A 56 -2.00 12.97 -6.02
C SER A 56 -3.36 12.33 -5.71
N VAL A 57 -3.46 11.68 -4.55
CA VAL A 57 -4.66 10.94 -4.10
C VAL A 57 -4.83 11.14 -2.60
N HIS A 58 -6.08 11.36 -2.16
CA HIS A 58 -6.45 11.54 -0.76
C HIS A 58 -7.65 10.65 -0.41
N LEU A 59 -7.77 10.28 0.86
CA LEU A 59 -8.90 9.50 1.37
C LEU A 59 -10.04 10.45 1.79
N GLY A 60 -11.07 10.62 0.96
CA GLY A 60 -12.12 11.60 1.25
C GLY A 60 -11.60 13.04 1.20
N GLU A 61 -12.42 13.99 1.69
CA GLU A 61 -12.08 15.43 1.67
C GLU A 61 -11.03 15.79 2.75
N ASP A 62 -11.17 15.21 3.96
CA ASP A 62 -10.33 15.54 5.13
C ASP A 62 -9.37 14.40 5.56
N GLY A 63 -9.23 13.35 4.76
CA GLY A 63 -8.39 12.21 5.14
C GLY A 63 -6.95 12.30 4.65
N PRO A 64 -6.11 11.32 5.05
CA PRO A 64 -4.70 11.36 4.75
C PRO A 64 -4.41 11.25 3.25
N PRO A 65 -3.30 11.85 2.78
CA PRO A 65 -2.80 11.62 1.44
C PRO A 65 -2.33 10.17 1.30
N PHE A 66 -2.45 9.62 0.10
CA PHE A 66 -1.80 8.37 -0.25
C PHE A 66 -0.36 8.64 -0.70
N THR A 67 0.53 7.73 -0.39
CA THR A 67 1.90 7.71 -0.90
C THR A 67 1.95 6.87 -2.17
N ARG A 68 2.46 7.44 -3.26
CA ARG A 68 2.70 6.69 -4.51
C ARG A 68 3.84 5.69 -4.32
N ILE A 69 3.65 4.47 -4.82
CA ILE A 69 4.74 3.52 -5.01
C ILE A 69 5.58 3.98 -6.20
N SER A 70 6.85 4.35 -5.95
CA SER A 70 7.76 4.93 -6.94
C SER A 70 7.79 4.14 -8.27
N GLY A 71 7.70 4.86 -9.39
CA GLY A 71 7.72 4.27 -10.73
C GLY A 71 6.40 3.63 -11.17
N THR A 72 5.31 3.83 -10.41
CA THR A 72 4.00 3.25 -10.70
C THR A 72 2.87 4.25 -10.49
N ASP A 73 1.66 3.86 -10.89
CA ASP A 73 0.41 4.55 -10.55
C ASP A 73 -0.37 3.81 -9.44
N LEU A 74 0.34 3.04 -8.61
CA LEU A 74 -0.19 2.47 -7.37
C LEU A 74 0.07 3.43 -6.20
N PHE A 75 -0.90 3.53 -5.31
CA PHE A 75 -0.84 4.39 -4.13
C PHE A 75 -1.29 3.63 -2.89
N GLU A 76 -0.64 3.90 -1.76
CA GLU A 76 -0.98 3.33 -0.45
C GLU A 76 -1.22 4.40 0.62
N ALA A 77 -2.22 4.21 1.47
CA ALA A 77 -2.40 4.93 2.72
C ALA A 77 -2.51 3.93 3.88
N ARG A 78 -1.95 4.27 5.05
CA ARG A 78 -2.06 3.47 6.27
C ARG A 78 -2.58 4.33 7.40
N ILE A 79 -3.65 3.89 8.07
CA ILE A 79 -4.23 4.59 9.22
C ILE A 79 -4.36 3.63 10.41
N PRO A 80 -4.30 4.13 11.66
CA PRO A 80 -4.63 3.33 12.84
C PRO A 80 -6.04 2.73 12.74
N ILE A 81 -6.20 1.48 13.19
CA ILE A 81 -7.54 0.86 13.31
C ILE A 81 -8.37 1.68 14.32
N GLY A 82 -9.65 1.91 14.00
CA GLY A 82 -10.60 2.61 14.86
C GLY A 82 -10.72 4.11 14.59
N ASN A 83 -9.86 4.68 13.74
CA ASN A 83 -10.13 5.99 13.16
C ASN A 83 -11.27 5.85 12.14
N ALA A 84 -12.29 6.69 12.26
CA ALA A 84 -13.28 6.83 11.20
C ALA A 84 -12.54 7.27 9.92
N VAL A 85 -12.77 6.54 8.84
CA VAL A 85 -12.47 7.06 7.51
C VAL A 85 -13.41 8.27 7.34
N PRO A 86 -12.89 9.48 7.07
CA PRO A 86 -13.72 10.66 6.90
C PRO A 86 -14.68 10.50 5.72
#